data_AF-A0A969QMQ1-F1
#
_entry.id   AF-A0A969QMQ1-F1
#
_cell.length_a   1.000
_cell.length_b   1.000
_cell.length_c   1.000
_cell.angle_alpha   90.00
_cell.angle_beta   90.00
_cell.angle_gamma   90.00
#
_symmetry.space_group_name_H-M   'P 1'
#
loop_
_entity.id
_entity.type
_entity.pdbx_description
1 polymer ?
#
loop_
_entity_poly.entity_id
_entity_poly.type
_entity_poly.pdbx_seq_one_letter_code
_entity_poly.pdbx_strand_id
1 'polypeptide(L)'
;MKLLTDWGFSWEGWRQGSRGEYWVAVQALLVVEFALLPVYRVPGFKLPIWLGLYVVLPSAAILALSALLLFFKGFWDLGHSLTPLPYPRDDGELVQAGVYSVVRHPIYSGLILGSLGWALYQLSVTHLVGAIALFIFFNAKASREESWLIEKYPDYPEYCQRVKKLIPGLY
;
A
#
# COMPACT_ATOMS: atom_id res chain seq x y z
N MET A 1 -25.07 0.13 0.50
CA MET A 1 -25.06 -1.30 0.87
C MET A 1 -24.70 -2.21 -0.30
N LYS A 2 -25.35 -2.08 -1.48
CA LYS A 2 -25.08 -2.94 -2.65
C LYS A 2 -23.59 -3.03 -3.06
N LEU A 3 -22.90 -1.89 -3.16
CA LEU A 3 -21.46 -1.81 -3.46
C LEU A 3 -20.54 -2.63 -2.52
N LEU A 4 -20.81 -2.64 -1.21
CA LEU A 4 -20.00 -3.41 -0.26
C LEU A 4 -20.23 -4.91 -0.46
N THR A 5 -21.47 -5.31 -0.73
CA THR A 5 -21.82 -6.68 -1.06
C THR A 5 -21.20 -7.11 -2.38
N ASP A 6 -21.19 -6.23 -3.40
CA ASP A 6 -20.55 -6.47 -4.70
C ASP A 6 -19.02 -6.60 -4.58
N TRP A 7 -18.41 -5.95 -3.59
CA TRP A 7 -17.01 -6.12 -3.21
C TRP A 7 -16.73 -7.35 -2.35
N GLY A 8 -17.76 -8.11 -2.01
CA GLY A 8 -17.64 -9.38 -1.31
C GLY A 8 -17.74 -9.30 0.21
N PHE A 9 -18.04 -8.13 0.78
CA PHE A 9 -18.32 -8.02 2.21
C PHE A 9 -19.65 -8.68 2.55
N SER A 10 -19.62 -9.56 3.56
CA SER A 10 -20.81 -10.18 4.13
C SER A 10 -20.72 -10.22 5.65
N TRP A 11 -21.87 -10.31 6.33
CA TRP A 11 -21.89 -10.45 7.79
C TRP A 11 -21.14 -11.70 8.26
N GLU A 12 -21.26 -12.80 7.51
CA GLU A 12 -20.56 -14.04 7.79
C GLU A 12 -19.04 -13.91 7.57
N GLY A 13 -18.63 -13.17 6.54
CA GLY A 13 -17.24 -12.79 6.28
C GLY A 13 -16.62 -12.03 7.45
N TRP A 14 -17.32 -11.03 8.01
CA TRP A 14 -16.85 -10.33 9.22
C TRP A 14 -16.74 -11.22 10.47
N ARG A 15 -17.55 -12.29 10.55
CA ARG A 15 -17.55 -13.22 11.67
C ARG A 15 -16.41 -14.24 11.59
N GLN A 16 -16.00 -14.60 10.37
CA GLN A 16 -15.01 -15.66 10.12
C GLN A 16 -13.66 -15.13 9.60
N GLY A 17 -13.61 -13.88 9.12
CA GLY A 17 -12.44 -13.28 8.47
C GLY A 17 -12.07 -13.95 7.15
N SER A 18 -13.03 -14.55 6.46
CA SER A 18 -12.77 -15.48 5.34
C SER A 18 -12.17 -14.80 4.12
N ARG A 19 -12.41 -13.50 3.92
CA ARG A 19 -11.90 -12.73 2.77
C ARG A 19 -10.88 -11.66 3.17
N GLY A 20 -10.53 -11.61 4.46
CA GLY A 20 -9.55 -10.68 5.00
C GLY A 20 -10.14 -9.34 5.43
N GLU A 21 -11.38 -9.32 5.88
CA GLU A 21 -12.08 -8.15 6.44
C GLU A 21 -11.27 -7.50 7.58
N TYR A 22 -10.65 -8.31 8.44
CA TYR A 22 -9.79 -7.82 9.52
C TYR A 22 -8.57 -7.07 9.00
N TRP A 23 -7.99 -7.47 7.87
CA TRP A 23 -6.91 -6.70 7.23
C TRP A 23 -7.40 -5.33 6.78
N VAL A 24 -8.63 -5.22 6.27
CA VAL A 24 -9.19 -3.92 5.87
C VAL A 24 -9.45 -3.04 7.09
N ALA A 25 -10.00 -3.60 8.17
CA ALA A 25 -10.24 -2.86 9.41
C ALA A 25 -8.94 -2.35 10.05
N VAL A 26 -7.92 -3.22 10.18
CA VAL A 26 -6.61 -2.83 10.71
C VAL A 26 -5.92 -1.83 9.79
N GLN A 27 -6.02 -1.98 8.46
CA GLN A 27 -5.51 -0.99 7.53
C GLN A 27 -6.14 0.39 7.77
N ALA A 28 -7.47 0.46 7.86
CA ALA A 28 -8.17 1.72 8.08
C ALA A 28 -7.74 2.35 9.40
N LEU A 29 -7.63 1.56 10.47
CA LEU A 29 -7.15 2.00 11.76
C LEU A 29 -5.72 2.57 11.66
N LEU A 30 -4.79 1.84 11.06
CA LEU A 30 -3.38 2.26 10.94
C LEU A 30 -3.23 3.53 10.10
N VAL A 31 -4.01 3.68 9.02
CA VAL A 31 -3.97 4.89 8.18
C VAL A 31 -4.53 6.09 8.95
N VAL A 32 -5.62 5.92 9.68
CA VAL A 32 -6.18 6.97 10.53
C VAL A 32 -5.21 7.35 11.65
N GLU A 33 -4.65 6.35 12.35
CA GLU A 33 -3.66 6.56 13.40
C GLU A 33 -2.45 7.32 12.83
N PHE A 34 -1.91 6.89 11.70
CA PHE A 34 -0.80 7.57 11.02
C PHE A 34 -1.09 9.05 10.75
N ALA A 35 -2.29 9.36 10.25
CA ALA A 35 -2.70 10.73 9.97
C ALA A 35 -2.87 11.59 11.24
N LEU A 36 -3.18 10.95 12.38
CA LEU A 36 -3.35 11.61 13.68
C LEU A 36 -2.06 11.65 14.52
N LEU A 37 -0.97 11.01 14.07
CA LEU A 37 0.29 11.01 14.80
C LEU A 37 0.80 12.45 15.01
N PRO A 38 1.25 12.79 16.24
CA PRO A 38 1.85 14.09 16.48
C PRO A 38 3.17 14.19 15.71
N VAL A 39 3.45 15.36 15.15
CA VAL A 39 4.73 15.63 14.48
C VAL A 39 5.80 15.81 15.56
N TYR A 40 6.62 14.78 15.77
CA TYR A 40 7.74 14.82 16.71
C TYR A 40 9.06 14.98 15.96
N ARG A 41 9.63 16.18 16.04
CA ARG A 41 10.97 16.51 15.53
C ARG A 41 11.98 16.37 16.67
N VAL A 42 13.15 15.81 16.38
CA VAL A 42 14.21 15.64 17.38
C VAL A 42 14.63 17.02 17.94
N PRO A 43 14.50 17.27 19.25
CA PRO A 43 14.88 18.54 19.84
C PRO A 43 16.35 18.88 19.57
N GLY A 44 16.62 20.13 19.20
CA GLY A 44 17.98 20.59 18.89
C GLY A 44 18.50 20.18 17.50
N PHE A 45 17.80 19.29 16.78
CA PHE A 45 18.14 18.99 15.39
C PHE A 45 17.83 20.18 14.49
N LYS A 46 18.88 20.78 13.91
CA LYS A 46 18.77 21.87 12.95
C LYS A 46 19.25 21.38 11.60
N LEU A 47 18.33 21.27 10.65
CA LEU A 47 18.68 20.96 9.28
C LEU A 47 19.23 22.22 8.60
N PRO A 48 20.42 22.17 7.98
CA PRO A 48 20.91 23.27 7.15
C PRO A 48 19.90 23.59 6.04
N ILE A 49 19.66 24.88 5.77
CA ILE A 49 18.62 25.30 4.82
C ILE A 49 18.85 24.73 3.41
N TRP A 50 20.10 24.63 2.97
CA TRP A 50 20.46 24.05 1.67
C TRP A 50 20.08 22.56 1.60
N LEU A 51 20.27 21.81 2.69
CA LEU A 51 19.91 20.40 2.76
C LEU A 51 18.39 20.23 2.75
N GLY A 52 17.66 21.14 3.42
CA GLY A 52 16.21 21.21 3.34
C GLY A 52 15.72 21.46 1.91
N LEU A 53 16.24 22.49 1.25
CA LEU A 53 15.79 22.93 -0.07
C LEU A 53 16.19 22.00 -1.21
N TYR A 54 17.41 21.47 -1.20
CA TYR A 54 17.96 20.73 -2.34
C TYR A 54 17.93 19.21 -2.15
N VAL A 55 17.69 18.71 -0.94
CA VAL A 55 17.65 17.26 -0.69
C VAL A 55 16.30 16.85 -0.11
N VAL A 56 15.94 17.34 1.08
CA VAL A 56 14.74 16.85 1.79
C VAL A 56 13.45 17.16 1.01
N LEU A 57 13.25 18.40 0.57
CA LEU A 57 12.05 18.77 -0.17
C LEU A 57 11.93 18.04 -1.52
N PRO A 58 12.98 17.99 -2.39
CA PRO A 58 12.90 17.22 -3.63
C PRO A 58 12.69 15.73 -3.39
N SER A 59 13.37 15.11 -2.43
CA SER A 59 13.19 13.68 -2.12
C SER A 59 11.78 13.38 -1.62
N ALA A 60 11.22 14.21 -0.72
CA ALA A 60 9.84 14.06 -0.26
C ALA A 60 8.83 14.26 -1.40
N ALA A 61 9.07 15.22 -2.30
CA ALA A 61 8.22 15.46 -3.47
C ALA A 61 8.27 14.27 -4.44
N ILE A 62 9.44 13.70 -4.71
CA ILE A 62 9.58 12.50 -5.55
C ILE A 62 8.80 11.33 -4.94
N LEU A 63 8.97 11.08 -3.63
CA LEU A 63 8.23 10.02 -2.93
C LEU A 63 6.72 10.24 -3.01
N ALA A 64 6.24 11.47 -2.81
CA ALA A 64 4.83 11.81 -2.90
C ALA A 64 4.27 11.63 -4.33
N LEU A 65 5.00 12.08 -5.35
CA LEU A 65 4.59 11.93 -6.75
C LEU A 65 4.58 10.46 -7.18
N SER A 66 5.59 9.68 -6.82
CA SER A 66 5.61 8.23 -7.05
C SER A 66 4.46 7.53 -6.32
N ALA A 67 4.16 7.95 -5.08
CA ALA A 67 3.06 7.42 -4.31
C ALA A 67 1.71 7.64 -5.01
N LEU A 68 1.44 8.87 -5.45
CA LEU A 68 0.22 9.22 -6.18
C LEU A 68 0.14 8.45 -7.49
N LEU A 69 1.23 8.39 -8.26
CA LEU A 69 1.28 7.65 -9.52
C LEU A 69 0.92 6.17 -9.32
N LEU A 70 1.61 5.47 -8.40
CA LEU A 70 1.37 4.05 -8.16
C LEU A 70 -0.03 3.78 -7.60
N PHE A 71 -0.50 4.63 -6.68
CA PHE A 71 -1.83 4.48 -6.10
C PHE A 71 -2.93 4.64 -7.14
N PHE A 72 -2.94 5.76 -7.88
CA PHE A 72 -3.99 6.03 -8.85
C PHE A 72 -3.90 5.13 -10.07
N LYS A 73 -2.70 4.84 -10.58
CA LYS A 73 -2.54 3.92 -11.71
C LYS A 73 -2.88 2.49 -11.30
N GLY A 74 -2.54 2.07 -10.09
CA GLY A 74 -2.90 0.77 -9.55
C GLY A 74 -4.40 0.59 -9.39
N PHE A 75 -5.09 1.64 -8.93
CA PHE A 75 -6.55 1.67 -8.85
C PHE A 75 -7.19 1.60 -10.24
N TRP A 76 -6.68 2.40 -11.20
CA TRP A 76 -7.21 2.47 -12.56
C TRP A 76 -7.01 1.17 -13.33
N ASP A 77 -5.81 0.60 -13.29
CA ASP A 77 -5.45 -0.60 -14.06
C ASP A 77 -6.14 -1.86 -13.52
N LEU A 78 -6.48 -1.89 -12.24
CA LEU A 78 -7.20 -3.03 -11.65
C LEU A 78 -8.67 -3.06 -12.09
N GLY A 79 -9.29 -1.91 -12.34
CA GLY A 79 -10.61 -1.80 -12.96
C GLY A 79 -11.67 -2.71 -12.32
N HIS A 80 -12.22 -3.64 -13.11
CA HIS A 80 -13.24 -4.60 -12.66
C HIS A 80 -12.74 -5.56 -11.56
N SER A 81 -11.45 -5.87 -11.53
CA SER A 81 -10.84 -6.74 -10.51
C SER A 81 -10.65 -6.04 -9.15
N LEU A 82 -10.98 -4.75 -9.04
CA LEU A 82 -10.77 -3.96 -7.82
C LEU A 82 -11.66 -4.40 -6.66
N THR A 83 -11.02 -4.76 -5.56
CA THR A 83 -11.66 -4.99 -4.27
C THR A 83 -10.78 -4.43 -3.14
N PRO A 84 -11.37 -3.87 -2.07
CA PRO A 84 -10.63 -3.50 -0.88
C PRO A 84 -10.19 -4.72 -0.05
N LEU A 85 -10.82 -5.88 -0.25
CA LEU A 85 -10.48 -7.12 0.45
C LEU A 85 -9.24 -7.75 -0.18
N PRO A 86 -8.30 -8.29 0.62
CA PRO A 86 -7.13 -8.98 0.05
C PRO A 86 -7.48 -10.30 -0.63
N TYR A 87 -8.66 -10.87 -0.42
CA TYR A 87 -9.11 -12.02 -1.22
C TYR A 87 -9.56 -11.54 -2.62
N PRO A 88 -9.10 -12.18 -3.71
CA PRO A 88 -9.43 -11.76 -5.07
C PRO A 88 -10.94 -11.87 -5.33
N ARG A 89 -11.50 -10.90 -6.05
CA ARG A 89 -12.91 -10.92 -6.49
C ARG A 89 -13.22 -12.22 -7.21
N ASP A 90 -14.39 -12.82 -6.96
CA ASP A 90 -14.78 -14.10 -7.59
C ASP A 90 -14.82 -14.00 -9.11
N ASP A 91 -15.33 -12.89 -9.64
CA ASP A 91 -15.44 -12.55 -11.06
C ASP A 91 -14.26 -11.72 -11.61
N GLY A 92 -13.18 -11.59 -10.83
CA GLY A 92 -11.98 -10.85 -11.23
C GLY A 92 -11.04 -11.66 -12.13
N GLU A 93 -10.25 -10.94 -12.91
CA GLU A 93 -9.15 -11.47 -13.71
C GLU A 93 -7.80 -11.05 -13.12
N LEU A 94 -6.76 -11.85 -13.38
CA LEU A 94 -5.39 -11.53 -12.99
C LEU A 94 -4.81 -10.42 -13.90
N VAL A 95 -4.68 -9.22 -13.36
CA VAL A 95 -4.08 -8.07 -14.07
C VAL A 95 -2.56 -8.08 -13.93
N GLN A 96 -1.85 -8.15 -15.06
CA GLN A 96 -0.38 -8.10 -15.13
C GLN A 96 0.16 -6.95 -16.01
N ALA A 97 -0.73 -6.15 -16.61
CA ALA A 97 -0.38 -5.06 -17.51
C ALA A 97 -0.35 -3.69 -16.79
N GLY A 98 0.16 -2.67 -17.48
CA GLY A 98 0.20 -1.32 -16.94
C GLY A 98 1.15 -1.21 -15.74
N VAL A 99 0.72 -0.60 -14.64
CA VAL A 99 1.58 -0.48 -13.45
C VAL A 99 1.86 -1.85 -12.78
N TYR A 100 0.98 -2.83 -12.99
CA TYR A 100 1.18 -4.19 -12.50
C TYR A 100 2.30 -4.93 -13.24
N SER A 101 2.76 -4.47 -14.41
CA SER A 101 3.99 -5.03 -15.01
C SER A 101 5.27 -4.54 -14.32
N VAL A 102 5.17 -3.52 -13.46
CA VAL A 102 6.30 -2.88 -12.77
C VAL A 102 6.40 -3.34 -11.32
N VAL A 103 5.27 -3.44 -10.61
CA VAL A 103 5.18 -3.90 -9.21
C VAL A 103 3.84 -4.59 -8.97
N ARG A 104 3.83 -5.69 -8.22
CA ARG A 104 2.63 -6.53 -8.05
C ARG A 104 1.55 -5.88 -7.18
N HIS A 105 1.94 -5.05 -6.21
CA HIS A 105 1.03 -4.39 -5.26
C HIS A 105 1.15 -2.86 -5.29
N PRO A 106 0.90 -2.20 -6.44
CA PRO A 106 1.16 -0.78 -6.64
C PRO A 106 0.36 0.14 -5.70
N ILE A 107 -0.85 -0.25 -5.31
CA ILE A 107 -1.67 0.51 -4.36
C ILE A 107 -1.01 0.53 -2.97
N TYR A 108 -0.51 -0.63 -2.52
CA TYR A 108 0.21 -0.73 -1.25
C TYR A 108 1.55 0.00 -1.31
N SER A 109 2.29 -0.13 -2.41
CA SER A 109 3.50 0.65 -2.67
C SER A 109 3.24 2.14 -2.57
N GLY A 110 2.13 2.62 -3.15
CA GLY A 110 1.72 4.01 -3.09
C GLY A 110 1.52 4.50 -1.65
N LEU A 111 0.80 3.73 -0.84
CA LEU A 111 0.57 4.06 0.57
C LEU A 111 1.87 4.09 1.39
N ILE A 112 2.75 3.12 1.17
CA ILE A 112 4.07 3.05 1.81
C ILE A 112 4.91 4.26 1.43
N LEU A 113 5.07 4.56 0.14
CA LEU A 113 5.87 5.68 -0.34
C LEU A 113 5.31 7.02 0.13
N GLY A 114 3.98 7.17 0.16
CA GLY A 114 3.32 8.38 0.65
C GLY A 114 3.60 8.60 2.13
N SER A 115 3.54 7.54 2.95
CA SER A 115 3.85 7.62 4.37
C SER A 115 5.33 7.98 4.63
N LEU A 116 6.27 7.41 3.85
CA LEU A 116 7.69 7.75 3.93
C LEU A 116 7.98 9.18 3.46
N GLY A 117 7.36 9.62 2.37
CA GLY A 117 7.46 11.00 1.88
C GLY A 117 6.97 12.01 2.91
N TRP A 118 5.86 11.71 3.58
CA TRP A 118 5.32 12.54 4.65
C TRP A 118 6.24 12.58 5.88
N ALA A 119 6.76 11.43 6.32
CA ALA A 119 7.71 11.34 7.42
C ALA A 119 8.99 12.17 7.14
N LEU A 120 9.51 12.10 5.91
CA LEU A 120 10.67 12.85 5.46
C LEU A 120 10.38 14.36 5.39
N TYR A 121 9.24 14.75 4.81
CA TYR A 121 8.82 16.15 4.70
C TYR A 121 8.72 16.81 6.08
N GLN A 122 8.10 16.12 7.04
CA GLN A 122 7.91 16.65 8.40
C GLN A 122 9.15 16.52 9.28
N LEU A 123 10.17 15.77 8.85
CA LEU A 123 11.32 15.34 9.65
C LEU A 123 10.88 14.73 10.99
N SER A 124 9.86 13.88 10.94
CA SER A 124 9.13 13.40 12.11
C SER A 124 9.45 11.95 12.44
N VAL A 125 9.98 11.70 13.63
CA VAL A 125 10.33 10.34 14.08
C VAL A 125 9.09 9.47 14.26
N THR A 126 8.01 10.02 14.84
CA THR A 126 6.72 9.34 15.00
C THR A 126 6.16 8.85 13.67
N HIS A 127 6.11 9.72 12.66
CA HIS A 127 5.68 9.33 11.31
C HIS A 127 6.64 8.36 10.64
N LEU A 128 7.96 8.43 10.90
CA LEU A 128 8.89 7.43 10.39
C LEU A 128 8.59 6.03 10.98
N VAL A 129 8.34 5.95 12.29
CA VAL A 129 7.91 4.71 12.95
C VAL A 129 6.57 4.23 12.38
N GLY A 130 5.61 5.13 12.18
CA GLY A 130 4.34 4.83 11.55
C GLY A 130 4.49 4.30 10.12
N ALA A 131 5.39 4.87 9.32
CA ALA A 131 5.66 4.42 7.95
C ALA A 131 6.29 3.02 7.93
N ILE A 132 7.19 2.72 8.88
CA ILE A 132 7.76 1.37 9.07
C ILE A 132 6.66 0.37 9.47
N ALA A 133 5.77 0.75 10.40
CA ALA A 133 4.64 -0.09 10.79
C ALA A 133 3.71 -0.37 9.61
N LEU A 134 3.39 0.64 8.80
CA LEU A 134 2.61 0.49 7.57
C LEU A 134 3.32 -0.43 6.56
N PHE A 135 4.64 -0.29 6.37
CA PHE A 135 5.41 -1.19 5.50
C PHE A 135 5.31 -2.65 5.95
N ILE A 136 5.53 -2.93 7.24
CA ILE A 136 5.44 -4.29 7.79
C ILE A 136 4.02 -4.84 7.59
N PHE A 137 3.01 -4.03 7.91
CA PHE A 137 1.61 -4.41 7.76
C PHE A 137 1.25 -4.73 6.30
N PHE A 138 1.54 -3.82 5.37
CA PHE A 138 1.24 -4.03 3.95
C PHE A 138 2.05 -5.18 3.34
N ASN A 139 3.26 -5.43 3.83
CA ASN A 139 4.02 -6.62 3.44
C ASN A 139 3.31 -7.91 3.88
N ALA A 140 2.84 -7.99 5.12
CA ALA A 140 2.09 -9.15 5.61
C ALA A 140 0.76 -9.31 4.88
N LYS A 141 0.01 -8.21 4.71
CA LYS A 141 -1.26 -8.19 3.96
C LYS A 141 -1.07 -8.67 2.52
N ALA A 142 -0.05 -8.15 1.83
CA ALA A 142 0.29 -8.57 0.48
C ALA A 142 0.68 -10.05 0.43
N SER A 143 1.47 -10.58 1.38
CA SER A 143 1.79 -12.01 1.41
C SER A 143 0.54 -12.88 1.55
N ARG A 144 -0.43 -12.43 2.35
CA ARG A 144 -1.70 -13.13 2.50
C ARG A 144 -2.51 -13.10 1.20
N GLU A 145 -2.61 -11.95 0.56
CA GLU A 145 -3.23 -11.79 -0.75
C GLU A 145 -2.57 -12.70 -1.80
N GLU A 146 -1.23 -12.73 -1.86
CA GLU A 146 -0.49 -13.61 -2.77
C GLU A 146 -0.81 -15.09 -2.55
N SER A 147 -1.01 -15.55 -1.31
CA SER A 147 -1.41 -16.94 -1.05
C SER A 147 -2.73 -17.30 -1.74
N TRP A 148 -3.72 -16.40 -1.69
CA TRP A 148 -5.00 -16.61 -2.36
C TRP A 148 -4.92 -16.41 -3.88
N LEU A 149 -4.05 -15.51 -4.35
CA LEU A 149 -3.82 -15.32 -5.78
C LEU A 149 -3.16 -16.55 -6.42
N ILE A 150 -2.24 -17.21 -5.71
CA ILE A 150 -1.62 -18.48 -6.15
C ILE A 150 -2.67 -19.58 -6.23
N GLU A 151 -3.56 -19.69 -5.25
CA GLU A 151 -4.64 -20.68 -5.24
C GLU A 151 -5.63 -20.46 -6.39
N LYS A 152 -5.92 -19.19 -6.72
CA LYS A 152 -6.93 -18.82 -7.70
C LYS A 152 -6.42 -18.80 -9.14
N TYR A 153 -5.21 -18.29 -9.38
CA TYR A 153 -4.70 -18.00 -10.72
C TYR A 153 -3.44 -18.83 -11.01
N PRO A 154 -3.52 -19.83 -11.93
CA PRO A 154 -2.38 -20.67 -12.28
C PRO A 154 -1.15 -19.92 -12.81
N ASP A 155 -1.36 -18.74 -13.42
CA ASP A 155 -0.28 -17.92 -13.99
C ASP A 155 0.43 -17.03 -12.95
N TYR A 156 -0.10 -16.94 -11.72
CA TYR A 156 0.44 -16.07 -10.68
C TYR A 156 1.88 -16.39 -10.26
N PRO A 157 2.29 -17.67 -10.13
CA PRO A 157 3.67 -18.01 -9.80
C PRO A 157 4.67 -17.53 -10.85
N GLU A 158 4.32 -17.59 -12.14
CA GLU A 158 5.18 -17.08 -13.22
C GLU A 158 5.28 -15.56 -13.18
N TYR A 159 4.17 -14.88 -12.91
CA TYR A 159 4.13 -13.43 -12.68
C TYR A 159 5.04 -13.00 -11.51
N CYS A 160 5.06 -13.79 -10.42
CA CYS A 160 5.93 -13.52 -9.26
C CYS A 160 7.42 -13.58 -9.56
N GLN A 161 7.83 -14.35 -10.58
CA GLN A 161 9.23 -14.44 -11.01
C GLN A 161 9.66 -13.19 -11.79
N ARG A 162 8.73 -12.58 -12.53
CA ARG A 162 9.01 -11.43 -13.40
C ARG A 162 8.93 -10.09 -12.68
N VAL A 163 7.95 -9.91 -11.80
CA VAL A 163 7.62 -8.60 -11.22
C VAL A 163 7.79 -8.61 -9.71
N LYS A 164 8.35 -7.56 -9.11
CA LYS A 164 8.61 -7.45 -7.66
C LYS A 164 7.37 -7.07 -6.85
N LYS A 165 7.35 -7.37 -5.56
CA LYS A 165 6.16 -7.33 -4.71
C LYS A 165 5.69 -5.92 -4.37
N LEU A 166 6.54 -5.10 -3.75
CA LEU A 166 6.20 -3.79 -3.16
C LEU A 166 7.13 -2.65 -3.61
N ILE A 167 8.39 -2.91 -3.89
CA ILE A 167 9.37 -1.90 -4.29
C ILE A 167 9.86 -2.25 -5.70
N PRO A 168 9.52 -1.44 -6.73
CA PRO A 168 9.93 -1.68 -8.10
C PRO A 168 11.44 -1.99 -8.20
N GLY A 169 11.78 -3.14 -8.80
CA GLY A 169 13.17 -3.56 -9.01
C GLY A 169 13.93 -4.05 -7.77
N LEU A 170 13.37 -3.93 -6.56
CA LEU A 170 14.06 -4.27 -5.31
C LEU A 170 13.39 -5.42 -4.53
N TYR A 171 12.11 -5.28 -4.19
CA TYR A 171 11.41 -6.22 -3.30
C TYR A 171 9.99 -6.49 -3.76
#